data_AF-A0A7Z9RXF6-F1
#
_entry.id   AF-A0A7Z9RXF6-F1
#
_cell.length_a   1.000
_cell.length_b   1.000
_cell.length_c   1.000
_cell.angle_alpha   90.00
_cell.angle_beta   90.00
_cell.angle_gamma   90.00
#
_symmetry.space_group_name_H-M   'P 1'
#
loop_
_entity.id
_entity.type
_entity.pdbx_description
1 polymer ?
#
loop_
_entity_poly.entity_id
_entity_poly.type
_entity_poly.pdbx_seq_one_letter_code
_entity_poly.pdbx_strand_id
1 'polypeptide(L)'
;MSVKSDRWIRRMAVEHRMIEPFSSEQVREGIDESGQPYRVISYGISSYGYDLRVADEFKVFTNVHGSVVDPKEFDERSFVDFKTDCCIIPPNSFALA
;
A
#
# COMPACT_ATOMS: atom_id res chain seq x y z
N MET A 1 -16.58 -17.46 9.14
CA MET A 1 -15.45 -16.74 9.75
C MET A 1 -15.93 -15.38 10.21
N SER A 2 -15.55 -14.95 11.41
CA SER A 2 -15.88 -13.60 11.92
C SER A 2 -14.70 -12.64 11.75
N VAL A 3 -15.00 -11.35 11.63
CA VAL A 3 -13.99 -10.28 11.66
C VAL A 3 -13.28 -10.29 13.01
N LYS A 4 -11.95 -10.11 13.00
CA LYS A 4 -11.10 -10.16 14.20
C LYS A 4 -10.85 -8.75 14.74
N SER A 5 -10.82 -8.63 16.06
CA SER A 5 -10.53 -7.36 16.74
C SER A 5 -9.04 -7.05 16.77
N ASP A 6 -8.73 -5.80 17.06
CA ASP A 6 -7.40 -5.28 17.35
C ASP A 6 -6.59 -6.18 18.31
N ARG A 7 -7.18 -6.66 19.41
CA ARG A 7 -6.50 -7.53 20.39
C ARG A 7 -6.03 -8.83 19.74
N TRP A 8 -6.85 -9.43 18.89
CA TRP A 8 -6.48 -10.64 18.17
C TRP A 8 -5.40 -10.33 17.14
N ILE A 9 -5.55 -9.26 16.35
CA ILE A 9 -4.58 -8.87 15.32
C ILE A 9 -3.21 -8.60 15.95
N ARG A 10 -3.15 -7.82 17.04
CA ARG A 10 -1.92 -7.53 17.78
C ARG A 10 -1.24 -8.80 18.27
N ARG A 11 -1.99 -9.72 18.87
CA ARG A 11 -1.45 -11.01 19.32
C ARG A 11 -0.83 -11.79 18.17
N MET A 12 -1.55 -11.91 17.05
CA MET A 12 -1.06 -12.64 15.88
C MET A 12 0.16 -11.98 15.23
N ALA A 13 0.21 -10.65 15.18
CA ALA A 13 1.37 -9.94 14.67
C ALA A 13 2.62 -10.16 15.55
N VAL A 14 2.49 -10.07 16.88
CA VAL A 14 3.61 -10.19 17.82
C VAL A 14 4.07 -11.64 18.00
N GLU A 15 3.14 -12.58 18.23
CA GLU A 15 3.47 -13.97 18.57
C GLU A 15 3.77 -14.83 17.33
N HIS A 16 3.15 -14.50 16.19
CA HIS A 16 3.23 -15.32 14.97
C HIS A 16 3.79 -14.58 13.75
N ARG A 17 4.26 -13.33 13.89
CA ARG A 17 4.76 -12.49 12.78
C ARG A 17 3.78 -12.40 11.61
N MET A 18 2.48 -12.34 11.91
CA MET A 18 1.44 -12.26 10.87
C MET A 18 1.55 -10.99 10.02
N ILE A 19 2.07 -9.89 10.57
CA ILE A 19 2.26 -8.61 9.88
C ILE A 19 3.67 -8.11 10.24
N GLU A 20 4.49 -7.76 9.25
CA GLU A 20 5.83 -7.26 9.46
C GLU A 20 6.25 -6.29 8.35
N PRO A 21 6.68 -5.06 8.68
CA PRO A 21 6.68 -4.44 10.02
C PRO A 21 5.27 -4.15 10.57
N PHE A 22 5.08 -4.25 11.88
CA PHE A 22 3.79 -4.04 12.57
C PHE A 22 3.77 -2.76 13.41
N SER A 23 2.70 -1.95 13.27
CA SER A 23 2.41 -0.81 14.14
C SER A 23 1.29 -1.17 15.12
N SER A 24 1.59 -1.18 16.41
CA SER A 24 0.64 -1.51 17.49
C SER A 24 -0.38 -0.41 17.79
N GLU A 25 -0.25 0.74 17.13
CA GLU A 25 -1.07 1.94 17.27
C GLU A 25 -1.38 2.54 15.90
N GLN A 26 -2.35 3.45 15.86
CA GLN A 26 -2.69 4.19 14.66
C GLN A 26 -1.75 5.39 14.52
N VAL A 27 -0.84 5.34 13.56
CA VAL A 27 0.11 6.41 13.27
C VAL A 27 -0.56 7.47 12.41
N ARG A 28 -0.41 8.75 12.78
CA ARG A 28 -1.03 9.90 12.10
C ARG A 28 -0.04 11.01 11.74
N GLU A 29 1.20 10.88 12.22
CA GLU A 29 2.28 11.83 12.02
C GLU A 29 3.53 11.09 11.54
N GLY A 30 4.26 11.70 10.62
CA GLY A 30 5.56 11.25 10.12
C GLY A 30 6.61 12.34 10.30
N ILE A 31 7.87 12.05 9.94
CA ILE A 31 8.98 13.01 9.97
C ILE A 31 9.47 13.19 8.54
N ASP A 32 9.56 14.45 8.09
CA ASP A 32 10.07 14.78 6.76
C ASP A 32 11.61 14.75 6.71
N GLU A 33 12.20 14.95 5.52
CA GLU A 33 13.65 14.95 5.33
C GLU A 33 14.38 16.03 6.16
N SER A 34 13.68 17.10 6.53
CA SER A 34 14.22 18.19 7.37
C SER A 34 14.08 17.93 8.86
N GLY A 35 13.51 16.78 9.26
CA GLY A 35 13.27 16.42 10.64
C GLY A 35 12.02 17.05 11.26
N GLN A 36 11.16 17.68 10.47
CA GLN A 36 9.92 18.29 10.97
C GLN A 36 8.74 17.30 10.92
N PRO A 37 7.84 17.37 11.92
CA PRO A 37 6.65 16.53 11.90
C PRO A 37 5.68 16.97 10.81
N TYR A 38 5.14 16.02 10.06
CA TYR A 38 4.09 16.25 9.08
C TYR A 38 2.94 15.25 9.26
N ARG A 39 1.74 15.64 8.81
CA ARG A 39 0.56 14.78 8.87
C ARG A 39 0.60 13.76 7.74
N VAL A 40 0.28 12.50 8.05
CA VAL A 40 0.17 11.41 7.06
C VAL A 40 -1.26 10.89 6.95
N ILE A 41 -1.56 10.20 5.85
CA ILE A 41 -2.70 9.28 5.81
C ILE A 41 -2.41 8.18 6.84
N SER A 42 -3.33 7.99 7.79
CA SER A 42 -3.07 7.15 8.94
C SER A 42 -2.91 5.68 8.57
N TYR A 43 -2.07 4.96 9.32
CA TYR A 43 -1.85 3.52 9.14
C TYR A 43 -1.67 2.81 10.50
N GLY A 44 -1.62 1.48 10.49
CA GLY A 44 -1.45 0.65 11.67
C GLY A 44 -2.74 -0.01 12.14
N ILE A 45 -2.78 -0.48 13.38
CA ILE A 45 -3.93 -1.23 13.88
C ILE A 45 -5.18 -0.35 14.06
N SER A 46 -6.34 -0.90 13.73
CA SER A 46 -7.67 -0.31 13.94
C SER A 46 -8.56 -1.31 14.70
N SER A 47 -9.70 -0.87 15.22
CA SER A 47 -10.55 -1.65 16.15
C SER A 47 -10.87 -3.07 15.66
N TYR A 48 -11.08 -3.24 14.36
CA TYR A 48 -11.40 -4.51 13.71
C TYR A 48 -10.67 -4.70 12.37
N GLY A 49 -9.45 -4.16 12.26
CA GLY A 49 -8.68 -4.18 11.03
C GLY A 49 -7.25 -3.68 11.20
N TYR A 50 -6.52 -3.61 10.10
CA TYR A 50 -5.17 -3.07 10.05
C TYR A 50 -5.00 -2.26 8.76
N ASP A 51 -4.70 -0.99 8.91
CA ASP A 51 -4.48 -0.05 7.82
C ASP A 51 -3.04 -0.21 7.32
N LEU A 52 -2.87 -0.82 6.14
CA LEU A 52 -1.57 -1.05 5.52
C LEU A 52 -1.04 0.20 4.80
N ARG A 53 0.27 0.23 4.55
CA ARG A 53 0.94 1.30 3.80
C ARG A 53 1.25 0.82 2.39
N VAL A 54 1.25 1.76 1.45
CA VAL A 54 1.78 1.57 0.10
C VAL A 54 3.29 1.81 0.11
N ALA A 55 4.04 1.03 -0.68
CA ALA A 55 5.47 1.26 -0.90
C ALA A 55 5.69 2.40 -1.91
N ASP A 56 6.95 2.71 -2.20
CA ASP A 56 7.35 3.75 -3.15
C ASP A 56 7.54 3.24 -4.59
N GLU A 57 7.21 1.98 -4.86
CA GLU A 57 7.38 1.33 -6.17
C GLU A 57 6.01 1.07 -6.81
N PHE A 58 5.82 1.59 -8.01
CA PHE A 58 4.53 1.57 -8.71
C PHE A 58 4.68 1.08 -10.14
N LYS A 59 3.65 0.39 -10.65
CA LYS A 59 3.49 0.05 -12.07
C LYS A 59 2.21 0.71 -12.61
N VAL A 60 2.31 1.76 -13.41
CA VAL A 60 1.15 2.49 -13.93
C VAL A 60 0.80 1.98 -15.32
N PHE A 61 -0.47 1.65 -15.55
CA PHE A 61 -0.94 1.13 -16.83
C PHE A 61 -0.82 2.17 -17.95
N THR A 62 -0.38 1.72 -19.13
CA THR A 62 -0.29 2.51 -20.37
C THR A 62 -0.87 1.73 -21.54
N ASN A 63 -1.69 2.41 -22.36
CA ASN A 63 -2.29 1.84 -23.57
C ASN A 63 -1.55 2.20 -24.85
N VAL A 64 -0.35 2.79 -24.76
CA VAL A 64 0.44 3.27 -25.91
C VAL A 64 0.68 2.19 -26.97
N HIS A 65 0.73 0.91 -26.55
CA HIS A 65 0.95 -0.22 -27.45
C HIS A 65 -0.33 -0.82 -28.04
N GLY A 66 -1.52 -0.36 -27.62
CA GLY A 66 -2.81 -0.82 -28.14
C GLY A 66 -3.08 -2.32 -27.97
N SER A 67 -2.35 -3.00 -27.10
CA SER A 67 -2.51 -4.42 -26.82
C SER A 67 -3.81 -4.69 -26.04
N VAL A 68 -4.43 -5.84 -26.31
CA VAL A 68 -5.53 -6.35 -25.48
C VAL A 68 -4.92 -6.84 -24.16
N VAL A 69 -5.53 -6.46 -23.04
CA VAL A 69 -5.10 -6.94 -21.72
C VAL A 69 -5.57 -8.39 -21.55
N ASP A 70 -4.63 -9.34 -21.54
CA ASP A 70 -4.88 -10.75 -21.20
C ASP A 70 -4.43 -11.06 -19.77
N PRO A 71 -5.35 -11.30 -18.82
CA PRO A 71 -4.98 -11.64 -17.45
C PRO A 71 -4.20 -12.96 -17.30
N LYS A 72 -4.22 -13.85 -18.29
CA LYS A 72 -3.46 -15.11 -18.30
C LYS A 72 -2.07 -14.96 -18.89
N GLU A 73 -1.83 -13.91 -19.67
CA GLU A 73 -0.55 -13.59 -20.30
C GLU A 73 -0.20 -12.13 -20.02
N PHE A 74 0.33 -11.89 -18.81
CA PHE A 74 0.66 -10.55 -18.33
C PHE A 74 1.78 -9.92 -19.19
N ASP A 75 1.48 -8.79 -19.84
CA ASP A 75 2.44 -8.04 -20.64
C ASP A 75 3.02 -6.86 -19.85
N GLU A 76 4.28 -6.96 -19.45
CA GLU A 76 5.00 -5.91 -18.72
C GLU A 76 5.07 -4.59 -19.50
N ARG A 77 4.98 -4.61 -20.85
CA ARG A 77 4.99 -3.39 -21.68
C ARG A 77 3.72 -2.57 -21.51
N SER A 78 2.66 -3.16 -20.97
CA SER A 78 1.42 -2.45 -20.65
C SER A 78 1.56 -1.57 -19.40
N PHE A 79 2.75 -1.54 -18.78
CA PHE A 79 3.03 -0.75 -17.59
C PHE A 79 4.30 0.07 -17.74
N VAL A 80 4.35 1.18 -17.01
CA VAL A 80 5.56 1.97 -16.77
C VAL A 80 5.88 1.91 -15.28
N ASP A 81 7.13 1.58 -14.98
CA ASP A 81 7.62 1.48 -13.61
C ASP A 81 8.03 2.87 -13.08
N PHE A 82 7.60 3.17 -11.86
CA PHE A 82 7.93 4.41 -11.15
C PHE A 82 8.42 4.09 -9.75
N LYS A 83 9.47 4.79 -9.31
CA LYS A 83 9.87 4.87 -7.90
C LYS A 83 9.73 6.31 -7.43
N THR A 84 8.75 6.60 -6.57
CA THR A 84 8.35 7.97 -6.21
C THR A 84 7.58 8.00 -4.90
N ASP A 85 7.70 9.08 -4.14
CA ASP A 85 6.92 9.30 -2.90
C ASP A 85 5.43 9.55 -3.18
N CYS A 86 5.09 9.95 -4.40
CA CYS A 86 3.71 10.20 -4.83
C CYS A 86 3.51 9.74 -6.28
N CYS A 87 2.61 8.77 -6.47
CA CYS A 87 2.25 8.25 -7.78
C CYS A 87 1.00 8.96 -8.33
N ILE A 88 1.09 9.51 -9.54
CA ILE A 88 -0.04 10.12 -10.24
C ILE A 88 -0.65 9.08 -11.19
N ILE A 89 -1.88 8.65 -10.90
CA ILE A 89 -2.62 7.73 -11.77
C ILE A 89 -3.37 8.55 -12.84
N PRO A 90 -3.16 8.28 -14.14
CA PRO A 90 -3.89 8.95 -15.21
C PRO A 90 -5.42 8.78 -15.07
N PRO A 91 -6.22 9.76 -15.50
CA PRO A 91 -7.67 9.66 -15.44
C PRO A 91 -8.16 8.43 -16.19
N ASN A 92 -9.13 7.72 -15.61
CA ASN A 92 -9.71 6.49 -16.16
C ASN A 92 -8.68 5.34 -16.39
N SER A 93 -7.55 5.38 -15.69
CA SER A 93 -6.52 4.32 -15.68
C SER A 93 -6.39 3.68 -14.29
N PHE A 94 -5.36 2.84 -14.09
CA PHE A 94 -5.04 2.19 -12.81
C PHE A 94 -3.53 1.99 -12.64
N ALA A 95 -3.11 1.61 -11.43
CA ALA A 95 -1.72 1.28 -11.09
C ALA A 95 -1.65 0.10 -10.10
N LEU A 96 -0.48 -0.55 -10.07
CA LEU A 96 -0.09 -1.53 -9.06
C LEU A 96 0.99 -0.92 -8.15
N ALA A 97 1.08 -1.40 -6.91
CA ALA A 97 2.06 -0.98 -5.90
C ALA A 97 2.29 -2.10 -4.88
#